data_AF-A0A359LQQ0-F1
#
_entry.id   AF-A0A359LQQ0-F1
#
_cell.length_a   1.000
_cell.length_b   1.000
_cell.length_c   1.000
_cell.angle_alpha   90.00
_cell.angle_beta   90.00
_cell.angle_gamma   90.00
#
_symmetry.space_group_name_H-M   'P 1'
#
loop_
_entity.id
_entity.type
_entity.pdbx_description
1 polymer ?
#
loop_
_entity_poly.entity_id
_entity_poly.type
_entity_poly.pdbx_seq_one_letter_code
_entity_poly.pdbx_strand_id
1 'polypeptide(L)'
;QTEARRANDRIVKSESDAKAEFTAFINEMSINLVEERSDWRKAATWVRNHVQKLTASTLVEYEQEAKAAREAANQSFRADVAYRMREAIKRVEHDIDDLNRILRACPEFTGGEKYRFVATPALAHKALYELIQSSAFLESGSSPLFEAADDVQKKLVSFLEACETGADKANNPLEDYRLLFNFDLEIRVGDKKVDSLSKRLGVGSNGEHLVPFYVIAGASLANAYRLKAGEPHEGTAVMIIDEAFHGFDAQNAYVTAQFLRSLGLQLVMAAPDADVGKLVPVLDSYYDLDRFGSDVFTSEVIVKEDARRLLETDMPSRNPQLVEQMAVKFGSPV
;
A
#
# COMPACT_ATOMS: atom_id res chain seq x y z
N GLN A 1 40.80 32.60 -74.73
CA GLN A 1 40.56 33.74 -73.81
C GLN A 1 39.17 33.73 -73.18
N THR A 2 38.13 33.27 -73.88
CA THR A 2 36.72 33.26 -73.41
C THR A 2 36.44 32.25 -72.29
N GLU A 3 37.10 31.08 -72.28
CA GLU A 3 36.94 30.06 -71.23
C GLU A 3 37.63 30.44 -69.92
N ALA A 4 38.83 31.02 -69.99
CA ALA A 4 39.56 31.48 -68.81
C ALA A 4 38.78 32.58 -68.03
N ARG A 5 38.10 33.47 -68.75
CA ARG A 5 37.26 34.51 -68.14
C ARG A 5 36.03 33.92 -67.44
N ARG A 6 35.34 32.98 -68.10
CA ARG A 6 34.19 32.26 -67.51
C ARG A 6 34.58 31.42 -66.29
N ALA A 7 35.75 30.80 -66.31
CA ALA A 7 36.29 30.08 -65.17
C ALA A 7 36.58 31.03 -63.99
N ASN A 8 37.16 32.19 -64.27
CA ASN A 8 37.45 33.20 -63.26
C ASN A 8 36.17 33.76 -62.63
N ASP A 9 35.15 34.07 -63.43
CA ASP A 9 33.86 34.57 -62.93
C ASP A 9 33.13 33.54 -62.05
N ARG A 10 33.25 32.24 -62.38
CA ARG A 10 32.71 31.16 -61.54
C ARG A 10 33.43 31.04 -60.21
N ILE A 11 34.76 31.19 -60.20
CA ILE A 11 35.56 31.15 -58.97
C ILE A 11 35.19 32.31 -58.04
N VAL A 12 35.07 33.53 -58.57
CA VAL A 12 34.70 34.70 -57.78
C VAL A 12 33.31 34.54 -57.15
N LYS A 13 32.35 33.99 -57.92
CA LYS A 13 31.01 33.72 -57.39
C LYS A 13 31.02 32.64 -56.31
N SER A 14 31.68 31.50 -56.55
CA SER A 14 31.72 30.43 -55.56
C SER A 14 32.50 30.81 -54.29
N GLU A 15 33.54 31.65 -54.42
CA GLU A 15 34.27 32.20 -53.28
C GLU A 15 33.38 33.13 -52.45
N SER A 16 32.59 33.98 -53.09
CA SER A 16 31.64 34.88 -52.40
C SER A 16 30.58 34.10 -51.64
N ASP A 17 29.97 33.10 -52.29
CA ASP A 17 28.90 32.29 -51.68
C ASP A 17 29.44 31.47 -50.49
N ALA A 18 30.59 30.79 -50.66
CA ALA A 18 31.22 30.00 -49.59
C ALA A 18 31.69 30.87 -48.41
N LYS A 19 32.17 32.10 -48.67
CA LYS A 19 32.57 33.05 -47.63
C LYS A 19 31.38 33.52 -46.79
N ALA A 20 30.22 33.73 -47.42
CA ALA A 20 29.00 34.11 -46.72
C ALA A 20 28.54 33.00 -45.76
N GLU A 21 28.47 31.75 -46.23
CA GLU A 21 28.10 30.59 -45.41
C GLU A 21 29.08 30.35 -44.25
N PHE A 22 30.40 30.43 -44.52
CA PHE A 22 31.42 30.28 -43.50
C PHE A 22 31.34 31.37 -42.41
N THR A 23 31.08 32.61 -42.81
CA THR A 23 30.94 33.73 -41.86
C THR A 23 29.69 33.58 -41.00
N ALA A 24 28.58 33.10 -41.57
CA ALA A 24 27.36 32.82 -40.84
C ALA A 24 27.59 31.75 -39.75
N PHE A 25 28.21 30.62 -40.11
CA PHE A 25 28.53 29.53 -39.19
C PHE A 25 29.43 29.98 -38.03
N ILE A 26 30.50 30.73 -38.32
CA ILE A 26 31.43 31.23 -37.29
C ILE A 26 30.72 32.13 -36.29
N ASN A 27 29.83 33.01 -36.77
CA ASN A 27 29.08 33.92 -35.91
C ASN A 27 28.07 33.17 -35.04
N GLU A 28 27.34 32.21 -35.61
CA GLU A 28 26.39 31.37 -34.87
C GLU A 28 27.08 30.59 -33.73
N MET A 29 28.23 29.99 -34.03
CA MET A 29 29.01 29.21 -33.07
C MET A 29 29.91 30.06 -32.17
N SER A 30 29.86 31.40 -32.28
CA SER A 30 30.68 32.35 -31.49
C SER A 30 32.18 32.07 -31.56
N ILE A 31 32.68 31.64 -32.72
CA ILE A 31 34.10 31.31 -32.93
C ILE A 31 34.85 32.58 -33.36
N ASN A 32 35.94 32.92 -32.67
CA ASN A 32 36.73 34.10 -33.00
C ASN A 32 37.88 33.75 -33.97
N LEU A 33 37.67 34.03 -35.26
CA LEU A 33 38.67 33.90 -36.32
C LEU A 33 38.79 35.23 -37.07
N VAL A 34 40.02 35.68 -37.33
CA VAL A 34 40.32 37.00 -37.89
C VAL A 34 40.95 36.87 -39.28
N GLU A 35 41.97 36.02 -39.45
CA GLU A 35 42.67 35.87 -40.72
C GLU A 35 41.89 34.99 -41.71
N GLU A 36 41.23 33.96 -41.21
CA GLU A 36 40.44 32.99 -41.96
C GLU A 36 39.17 33.61 -42.56
N ARG A 37 38.68 34.73 -42.01
CA ARG A 37 37.56 35.49 -42.61
C ARG A 37 37.94 36.19 -43.90
N SER A 38 39.23 36.48 -44.09
CA SER A 38 39.71 37.26 -45.23
C SER A 38 40.33 36.38 -46.32
N ASP A 39 40.93 35.24 -45.95
CA ASP A 39 41.59 34.30 -46.86
C ASP A 39 40.86 32.95 -46.92
N TRP A 40 40.24 32.67 -48.06
CA TRP A 40 39.48 31.43 -48.28
C TRP A 40 40.33 30.15 -48.19
N ARG A 41 41.65 30.23 -48.45
CA ARG A 41 42.54 29.06 -48.33
C ARG A 41 42.77 28.70 -46.88
N LYS A 42 42.93 29.71 -46.02
CA LYS A 42 43.02 29.54 -44.57
C LYS A 42 41.69 29.04 -43.99
N ALA A 43 40.56 29.61 -44.43
CA ALA A 43 39.22 29.11 -44.09
C ALA A 43 39.05 27.63 -44.45
N ALA A 44 39.37 27.23 -45.67
CA ALA A 44 39.22 25.85 -46.14
C ALA A 44 40.12 24.85 -45.39
N THR A 45 41.28 25.31 -44.93
CA THR A 45 42.19 24.49 -44.10
C THR A 45 41.65 24.37 -42.68
N TRP A 46 41.17 25.47 -42.09
CA TRP A 46 40.54 25.47 -40.79
C TRP A 46 39.27 24.60 -40.76
N VAL A 47 38.38 24.72 -41.74
CA VAL A 47 37.17 23.90 -41.86
C VAL A 47 37.52 22.42 -41.94
N ARG A 48 38.50 22.04 -42.78
CA ARG A 48 38.95 20.64 -42.86
C ARG A 48 39.49 20.14 -41.54
N ASN A 49 40.32 20.91 -40.85
CA ASN A 49 40.85 20.54 -39.54
C ASN A 49 39.77 20.52 -38.46
N HIS A 50 38.77 21.40 -38.54
CA HIS A 50 37.66 21.47 -37.59
C HIS A 50 36.68 20.31 -37.78
N VAL A 51 36.33 19.98 -39.03
CA VAL A 51 35.56 18.78 -39.37
C VAL A 51 36.31 17.53 -38.97
N GLN A 52 37.61 17.43 -39.27
CA GLN A 52 38.44 16.33 -38.81
C GLN A 52 38.51 16.27 -37.27
N LYS A 53 38.61 17.41 -36.58
CA LYS A 53 38.57 17.45 -35.12
C LYS A 53 37.23 17.00 -34.58
N LEU A 54 36.10 17.39 -35.17
CA LEU A 54 34.77 16.99 -34.73
C LEU A 54 34.47 15.51 -35.01
N THR A 55 34.92 15.01 -36.17
CA THR A 55 34.72 13.61 -36.58
C THR A 55 35.71 12.65 -35.93
N ALA A 56 36.94 13.10 -35.66
CA ALA A 56 37.95 12.32 -34.94
C ALA A 56 37.88 12.52 -33.41
N SER A 57 37.25 13.60 -32.93
CA SER A 57 36.86 13.69 -31.53
C SER A 57 35.71 12.73 -31.31
N THR A 58 35.86 11.93 -30.28
CA THR A 58 34.97 10.94 -29.66
C THR A 58 33.51 11.36 -29.44
N LEU A 59 33.02 12.49 -29.97
CA LEU A 59 31.65 12.99 -29.74
C LEU A 59 30.58 12.01 -30.24
N VAL A 60 30.78 11.40 -31.41
CA VAL A 60 29.88 10.37 -31.95
C VAL A 60 29.90 9.12 -31.05
N GLU A 61 31.07 8.76 -30.53
CA GLU A 61 31.22 7.65 -29.59
C GLU A 61 30.59 7.97 -28.23
N TYR A 62 30.72 9.19 -27.72
CA TYR A 62 30.08 9.65 -26.48
C TYR A 62 28.55 9.75 -26.61
N GLU A 63 28.02 10.12 -27.78
CA GLU A 63 26.57 10.08 -28.02
C GLU A 63 26.05 8.63 -28.00
N GLN A 64 26.78 7.71 -28.62
CA GLN A 64 26.45 6.29 -28.60
C GLN A 64 26.59 5.70 -27.18
N GLU A 65 27.66 6.02 -26.48
CA GLU A 65 27.92 5.58 -25.10
C GLU A 65 26.88 6.15 -24.13
N ALA A 66 26.49 7.42 -24.28
CA ALA A 66 25.43 8.02 -23.48
C ALA A 66 24.06 7.37 -23.77
N LYS A 67 23.75 7.04 -25.02
CA LYS A 67 22.53 6.30 -25.38
C LYS A 67 22.53 4.90 -24.77
N ALA A 68 23.63 4.17 -24.90
CA ALA A 68 23.79 2.83 -24.33
C ALA A 68 23.71 2.85 -22.79
N ALA A 69 24.39 3.80 -22.15
CA ALA A 69 24.34 3.99 -20.70
C ALA A 69 22.93 4.35 -20.22
N ARG A 70 22.21 5.20 -20.95
CA ARG A 70 20.80 5.54 -20.66
C ARG A 70 19.90 4.32 -20.77
N GLU A 71 20.05 3.52 -21.84
CA GLU A 71 19.26 2.30 -22.02
C GLU A 71 19.54 1.28 -20.93
N ALA A 72 20.82 1.05 -20.60
CA ALA A 72 21.22 0.17 -19.51
C ALA A 72 20.69 0.65 -18.14
N ALA A 73 20.81 1.95 -17.85
CA ALA A 73 20.28 2.55 -16.62
C ALA A 73 18.75 2.41 -16.54
N ASN A 74 18.04 2.67 -17.64
CA ASN A 74 16.59 2.49 -17.71
C ASN A 74 16.20 1.03 -17.47
N GLN A 75 16.88 0.06 -18.07
CA GLN A 75 16.61 -1.36 -17.84
C GLN A 75 16.86 -1.76 -16.39
N SER A 76 17.95 -1.30 -15.79
CA SER A 76 18.28 -1.58 -14.39
C SER A 76 17.25 -0.96 -13.43
N PHE A 77 16.89 0.30 -13.63
CA PHE A 77 15.86 0.99 -12.84
C PHE A 77 14.52 0.27 -12.92
N ARG A 78 14.11 -0.10 -14.13
CA ARG A 78 12.89 -0.85 -14.41
C ARG A 78 12.83 -2.19 -13.68
N ALA A 79 13.94 -2.93 -13.66
CA ALA A 79 14.04 -4.19 -12.92
C ALA A 79 13.96 -3.98 -11.40
N ASP A 80 14.59 -2.92 -10.86
CA ASP A 80 14.53 -2.60 -9.43
C ASP A 80 13.09 -2.24 -9.00
N VAL A 81 12.38 -1.41 -9.77
CA VAL A 81 10.97 -1.07 -9.49
C VAL A 81 10.10 -2.31 -9.45
N ALA A 82 10.23 -3.19 -10.44
CA ALA A 82 9.49 -4.44 -10.51
C ALA A 82 9.77 -5.35 -9.31
N TYR A 83 11.04 -5.46 -8.90
CA TYR A 83 11.45 -6.24 -7.74
C TYR A 83 10.83 -5.71 -6.45
N ARG A 84 10.93 -4.39 -6.21
CA ARG A 84 10.35 -3.74 -5.03
C ARG A 84 8.84 -3.91 -4.95
N MET A 85 8.14 -3.73 -6.07
CA MET A 85 6.69 -3.90 -6.14
C MET A 85 6.28 -5.34 -5.83
N ARG A 86 7.04 -6.32 -6.31
CA ARG A 86 6.79 -7.72 -6.01
C ARG A 86 7.00 -8.06 -4.54
N GLU A 87 8.07 -7.57 -3.93
CA GLU A 87 8.32 -7.75 -2.50
C GLU A 87 7.24 -7.06 -1.65
N ALA A 88 6.73 -5.92 -2.10
CA ALA A 88 5.61 -5.25 -1.46
C ALA A 88 4.30 -6.07 -1.56
N ILE A 89 3.99 -6.66 -2.72
CA ILE A 89 2.84 -7.57 -2.91
C ILE A 89 2.94 -8.76 -1.95
N LYS A 90 4.11 -9.43 -1.90
CA LYS A 90 4.33 -10.56 -0.99
C LYS A 90 4.16 -10.16 0.47
N ARG A 91 4.60 -8.94 0.84
CA ARG A 91 4.42 -8.42 2.20
C ARG A 91 2.94 -8.30 2.54
N VAL A 92 2.12 -7.75 1.64
CA VAL A 92 0.65 -7.68 1.84
C VAL A 92 0.05 -9.06 2.00
N GLU A 93 0.43 -10.02 1.16
CA GLU A 93 -0.06 -11.41 1.26
C GLU A 93 0.31 -12.02 2.63
N HIS A 94 1.54 -11.82 3.09
CA HIS A 94 2.00 -12.29 4.39
C HIS A 94 1.26 -11.62 5.56
N ASP A 95 1.10 -10.30 5.52
CA ASP A 95 0.38 -9.53 6.55
C ASP A 95 -1.08 -10.01 6.67
N ILE A 96 -1.75 -10.24 5.53
CA ILE A 96 -3.12 -10.77 5.49
C ILE A 96 -3.19 -12.19 6.06
N ASP A 97 -2.22 -13.04 5.75
CA ASP A 97 -2.15 -14.40 6.29
C ASP A 97 -1.90 -14.44 7.79
N ASP A 98 -1.09 -13.52 8.31
CA ASP A 98 -0.81 -13.37 9.73
C ASP A 98 -2.04 -12.86 10.49
N LEU A 99 -2.73 -11.82 9.97
CA LEU A 99 -4.00 -11.36 10.51
C LEU A 99 -5.05 -12.49 10.51
N ASN A 100 -5.12 -13.28 9.43
CA ASN A 100 -6.03 -14.42 9.36
C ASN A 100 -5.63 -15.58 10.28
N ARG A 101 -4.34 -15.76 10.59
CA ARG A 101 -3.87 -16.75 11.57
C ARG A 101 -4.39 -16.44 12.95
N ILE A 102 -4.36 -15.15 13.31
CA ILE A 102 -4.92 -14.63 14.54
C ILE A 102 -6.44 -14.88 14.60
N LEU A 103 -7.17 -14.55 13.53
CA LEU A 103 -8.64 -14.75 13.49
C LEU A 103 -9.07 -16.22 13.56
N ARG A 104 -8.24 -17.17 13.11
CA ARG A 104 -8.55 -18.61 13.22
C ARG A 104 -8.64 -19.10 14.66
N ALA A 105 -7.94 -18.46 15.60
CA ALA A 105 -8.01 -18.79 17.01
C ALA A 105 -9.23 -18.18 17.72
N CYS A 106 -9.94 -17.26 17.05
CA CYS A 106 -11.12 -16.61 17.61
C CYS A 106 -12.30 -17.59 17.69
N PRO A 107 -13.03 -17.65 18.82
CA PRO A 107 -14.31 -18.34 18.88
C PRO A 107 -15.33 -17.71 17.92
N GLU A 108 -16.36 -18.49 17.59
CA GLU A 108 -17.45 -18.03 16.72
C GLU A 108 -18.25 -16.91 17.38
N PHE A 109 -18.54 -15.86 16.62
CA PHE A 109 -19.42 -14.77 17.05
C PHE A 109 -20.89 -15.21 16.97
N THR A 110 -21.81 -14.35 17.43
CA THR A 110 -23.25 -14.64 17.36
C THR A 110 -23.67 -15.05 15.94
N GLY A 111 -24.43 -16.13 15.83
CA GLY A 111 -24.82 -16.71 14.52
C GLY A 111 -23.81 -17.65 13.88
N GLY A 112 -22.72 -18.02 14.57
CA GLY A 112 -21.69 -18.90 14.01
C GLY A 112 -20.75 -18.17 13.05
N GLU A 113 -20.69 -16.84 13.14
CA GLU A 113 -19.92 -16.00 12.23
C GLU A 113 -18.42 -16.04 12.57
N LYS A 114 -17.60 -16.16 11.53
CA LYS A 114 -16.14 -15.99 11.55
C LYS A 114 -15.76 -14.92 10.54
N TYR A 115 -14.71 -14.18 10.88
CA TYR A 115 -14.19 -13.13 10.03
C TYR A 115 -12.91 -13.59 9.31
N ARG A 116 -12.73 -13.12 8.07
CA ARG A 116 -11.51 -13.36 7.29
C ARG A 116 -11.14 -12.10 6.51
N PHE A 117 -9.92 -11.61 6.71
CA PHE A 117 -9.36 -10.55 5.88
C PHE A 117 -9.09 -11.06 4.48
N VAL A 118 -9.48 -10.26 3.48
CA VAL A 118 -9.18 -10.52 2.07
C VAL A 118 -8.57 -9.28 1.43
N ALA A 119 -7.52 -9.51 0.65
CA ALA A 119 -6.94 -8.51 -0.25
C ALA A 119 -7.15 -9.02 -1.69
N THR A 120 -7.87 -8.24 -2.49
CA THR A 120 -8.14 -8.57 -3.89
C THR A 120 -7.53 -7.52 -4.80
N PRO A 121 -6.97 -7.85 -5.97
CA PRO A 121 -6.40 -6.84 -6.86
C PRO A 121 -7.44 -5.78 -7.25
N ALA A 122 -7.11 -4.50 -7.06
CA ALA A 122 -7.98 -3.40 -7.41
C ALA A 122 -8.18 -3.34 -8.92
N LEU A 123 -9.43 -3.25 -9.39
CA LEU A 123 -9.75 -3.30 -10.83
C LEU A 123 -8.98 -2.24 -11.64
N ALA A 124 -8.77 -1.05 -11.06
CA ALA A 124 -8.04 0.06 -11.69
C ALA A 124 -6.56 -0.26 -11.98
N HIS A 125 -5.96 -1.16 -11.20
CA HIS A 125 -4.54 -1.53 -11.26
C HIS A 125 -4.32 -3.03 -11.50
N LYS A 126 -5.38 -3.80 -11.80
CA LYS A 126 -5.31 -5.26 -11.97
C LYS A 126 -4.31 -5.68 -13.05
N ALA A 127 -4.29 -4.98 -14.19
CA ALA A 127 -3.34 -5.27 -15.26
C ALA A 127 -1.88 -5.06 -14.82
N LEU A 128 -1.61 -4.03 -14.00
CA LEU A 128 -0.28 -3.79 -13.43
C LEU A 128 0.08 -4.87 -12.41
N TYR A 129 -0.85 -5.24 -11.54
CA TYR A 129 -0.69 -6.30 -10.54
C TYR A 129 -0.35 -7.65 -11.21
N GLU A 130 -1.14 -8.07 -12.21
CA GLU A 130 -0.94 -9.33 -12.93
C GLU A 130 0.41 -9.36 -13.64
N LEU A 131 0.83 -8.22 -14.18
CA LEU A 131 2.11 -8.10 -14.86
C LEU A 131 3.29 -8.21 -13.89
N ILE A 132 3.20 -7.60 -12.70
CA ILE A 132 4.21 -7.75 -11.62
C ILE A 132 4.27 -9.20 -11.11
N GLN A 133 3.13 -9.89 -11.04
CA GLN A 133 3.04 -11.28 -10.60
C GLN A 133 3.51 -12.30 -11.65
N SER A 134 3.38 -11.99 -12.95
CA SER A 134 3.71 -12.92 -14.03
C SER A 134 5.18 -13.37 -13.98
N SER A 135 5.40 -14.69 -14.14
CA SER A 135 6.68 -15.40 -13.98
C SER A 135 7.80 -14.98 -14.94
N ALA A 136 7.51 -14.11 -15.90
CA ALA A 136 8.45 -13.57 -16.86
C ALA A 136 9.58 -12.76 -16.18
N PHE A 137 9.35 -12.30 -14.94
CA PHE A 137 10.36 -11.63 -14.10
C PHE A 137 11.34 -12.59 -13.37
N LEU A 138 11.03 -13.89 -13.29
CA LEU A 138 11.73 -14.84 -12.40
C LEU A 138 12.97 -15.51 -13.00
N GLU A 139 13.09 -15.61 -14.32
CA GLU A 139 14.06 -16.55 -14.94
C GLU A 139 15.08 -15.92 -15.88
N SER A 140 14.89 -14.69 -16.38
CA SER A 140 15.62 -14.27 -17.60
C SER A 140 16.50 -13.02 -17.48
N GLY A 141 16.46 -12.25 -16.40
CA GLY A 141 17.24 -11.00 -16.30
C GLY A 141 16.83 -9.89 -17.29
N SER A 142 15.97 -10.15 -18.28
CA SER A 142 15.16 -9.15 -18.97
C SER A 142 13.81 -9.05 -18.28
N SER A 143 13.23 -7.83 -18.22
CA SER A 143 11.97 -7.56 -17.53
C SER A 143 10.80 -7.50 -18.52
N PRO A 144 9.96 -8.53 -18.63
CA PRO A 144 8.85 -8.57 -19.59
C PRO A 144 7.68 -7.67 -19.16
N LEU A 145 7.78 -7.08 -17.96
CA LEU A 145 6.97 -5.94 -17.48
C LEU A 145 6.95 -4.78 -18.49
N PHE A 146 7.97 -4.66 -19.35
CA PHE A 146 8.07 -3.61 -20.37
C PHE A 146 8.09 -4.17 -21.81
N GLU A 147 7.68 -5.42 -21.99
CA GLU A 147 7.29 -6.01 -23.29
C GLU A 147 5.77 -6.26 -23.36
N ALA A 148 5.04 -5.96 -22.28
CA ALA A 148 3.59 -6.04 -22.17
C ALA A 148 2.86 -5.09 -23.13
N ALA A 149 1.54 -5.24 -23.25
CA ALA A 149 0.71 -4.37 -24.08
C ALA A 149 1.02 -2.87 -23.85
N ASP A 150 1.08 -2.11 -24.95
CA ASP A 150 1.54 -0.71 -25.02
C ASP A 150 0.83 0.20 -24.00
N ASP A 151 -0.43 -0.09 -23.67
CA ASP A 151 -1.22 0.67 -22.70
C ASP A 151 -0.76 0.52 -21.25
N VAL A 152 -0.32 -0.68 -20.83
CA VAL A 152 0.19 -0.92 -19.46
C VAL A 152 1.54 -0.24 -19.28
N GLN A 153 2.38 -0.27 -20.33
CA GLN A 153 3.67 0.41 -20.33
C GLN A 153 3.51 1.93 -20.23
N LYS A 154 2.63 2.53 -21.03
CA LYS A 154 2.33 3.96 -20.97
C LYS A 154 1.84 4.37 -19.59
N LYS A 155 0.97 3.56 -18.98
CA LYS A 155 0.48 3.81 -17.62
C LYS A 155 1.60 3.73 -16.58
N LEU A 156 2.48 2.74 -16.68
CA LEU A 156 3.64 2.59 -15.81
C LEU A 156 4.62 3.75 -15.95
N VAL A 157 4.92 4.19 -17.18
CA VAL A 157 5.76 5.37 -17.45
C VAL A 157 5.12 6.63 -16.86
N SER A 158 3.81 6.81 -17.05
CA SER A 158 3.10 7.98 -16.49
C SER A 158 3.17 8.03 -14.96
N PHE A 159 3.12 6.87 -14.28
CA PHE A 159 3.31 6.80 -12.84
C PHE A 159 4.75 7.13 -12.42
N LEU A 160 5.75 6.71 -13.18
CA LEU A 160 7.15 7.03 -12.92
C LEU A 160 7.43 8.53 -13.10
N GLU A 161 6.91 9.14 -14.17
CA GLU A 161 7.01 10.59 -14.40
C GLU A 161 6.31 11.40 -13.31
N ALA A 162 5.17 10.90 -12.81
CA ALA A 162 4.46 11.49 -11.68
C ALA A 162 5.29 11.43 -10.37
N CYS A 163 6.01 10.33 -10.12
CA CYS A 163 6.95 10.23 -8.99
C CYS A 163 8.05 11.30 -9.06
N GLU A 164 8.67 11.49 -10.23
CA GLU A 164 9.77 12.43 -10.43
C GLU A 164 9.34 13.89 -10.30
N THR A 165 8.16 14.22 -10.84
CA THR A 165 7.61 15.58 -10.79
C THR A 165 6.93 15.91 -9.45
N GLY A 166 6.69 14.91 -8.62
CA GLY A 166 5.97 15.03 -7.35
C GLY A 166 4.46 15.28 -7.52
N ALA A 167 3.95 15.21 -8.74
CA ALA A 167 2.52 15.26 -9.02
C ALA A 167 1.87 13.95 -8.59
N ASP A 168 0.73 14.04 -7.90
CA ASP A 168 -0.16 12.89 -7.64
C ASP A 168 0.40 11.73 -6.78
N LYS A 169 1.29 12.04 -5.82
CA LYS A 169 1.85 11.06 -4.85
C LYS A 169 0.79 10.22 -4.12
N ALA A 170 -0.40 10.77 -3.89
CA ALA A 170 -1.45 10.11 -3.12
C ALA A 170 -2.17 8.99 -3.88
N ASN A 171 -2.09 8.96 -5.22
CA ASN A 171 -2.86 8.02 -6.05
C ASN A 171 -1.96 7.17 -6.97
N ASN A 172 -0.67 7.09 -6.64
CA ASN A 172 0.31 6.36 -7.42
C ASN A 172 0.63 4.99 -6.77
N PRO A 173 0.27 3.86 -7.40
CA PRO A 173 0.51 2.53 -6.83
C PRO A 173 2.00 2.16 -6.73
N LEU A 174 2.90 2.90 -7.40
CA LEU A 174 4.35 2.69 -7.28
C LEU A 174 4.92 3.31 -5.99
N GLU A 175 4.31 4.38 -5.49
CA GLU A 175 4.66 5.01 -4.21
C GLU A 175 3.93 4.33 -3.05
N ASP A 176 2.64 4.03 -3.24
CA ASP A 176 1.82 3.30 -2.27
C ASP A 176 1.25 2.01 -2.88
N TYR A 177 1.96 0.91 -2.65
CA TYR A 177 1.57 -0.42 -3.12
C TYR A 177 0.20 -0.88 -2.61
N ARG A 178 -0.34 -0.28 -1.55
CA ARG A 178 -1.66 -0.63 -1.01
C ARG A 178 -2.77 -0.32 -2.01
N LEU A 179 -2.56 0.66 -2.90
CA LEU A 179 -3.50 1.00 -3.97
C LEU A 179 -3.66 -0.11 -5.02
N LEU A 180 -2.75 -1.09 -5.06
CA LEU A 180 -2.92 -2.28 -5.89
C LEU A 180 -4.05 -3.21 -5.41
N PHE A 181 -4.54 -3.01 -4.18
CA PHE A 181 -5.47 -3.93 -3.54
C PHE A 181 -6.74 -3.21 -3.07
N ASN A 182 -7.85 -3.95 -3.16
CA ASN A 182 -9.08 -3.70 -2.42
C ASN A 182 -9.10 -4.63 -1.21
N PHE A 183 -9.07 -4.05 -0.01
CA PHE A 183 -9.17 -4.76 1.25
C PHE A 183 -10.63 -4.86 1.69
N ASP A 184 -11.02 -6.04 2.18
CA ASP A 184 -12.36 -6.27 2.75
C ASP A 184 -12.28 -7.33 3.86
N LEU A 185 -13.36 -7.44 4.64
CA LEU A 185 -13.52 -8.46 5.66
C LEU A 185 -14.70 -9.36 5.28
N GLU A 186 -14.42 -10.63 4.99
CA GLU A 186 -15.46 -11.62 4.73
C GLU A 186 -16.08 -12.11 6.03
N ILE A 187 -17.39 -12.29 6.00
CA ILE A 187 -18.18 -12.88 7.08
C ILE A 187 -18.58 -14.28 6.61
N ARG A 188 -18.12 -15.29 7.35
CA ARG A 188 -18.27 -16.71 7.00
C ARG A 188 -19.00 -17.44 8.09
N VAL A 189 -19.91 -18.33 7.73
CA VAL A 189 -20.55 -19.27 8.66
C VAL A 189 -20.18 -20.67 8.21
N GLY A 190 -19.45 -21.39 9.07
CA GLY A 190 -18.70 -22.58 8.66
C GLY A 190 -17.73 -22.24 7.50
N ASP A 191 -17.75 -23.04 6.43
CA ASP A 191 -16.89 -22.83 5.26
C ASP A 191 -17.49 -21.90 4.20
N LYS A 192 -18.71 -21.38 4.38
CA LYS A 192 -19.39 -20.56 3.36
C LYS A 192 -19.27 -19.09 3.67
N LYS A 193 -18.92 -18.29 2.64
CA LYS A 193 -19.03 -16.83 2.69
C LYS A 193 -20.50 -16.45 2.66
N VAL A 194 -20.96 -15.77 3.71
CA VAL A 194 -22.34 -15.30 3.83
C VAL A 194 -22.42 -13.83 3.43
N ASP A 195 -21.45 -13.01 3.85
CA ASP A 195 -21.44 -11.57 3.58
C ASP A 195 -20.02 -10.99 3.53
N SER A 196 -19.90 -9.67 3.32
CA SER A 196 -18.68 -8.90 3.53
C SER A 196 -18.96 -7.59 4.25
N LEU A 197 -17.97 -7.07 4.96
CA LEU A 197 -18.09 -5.80 5.69
C LEU A 197 -18.51 -4.66 4.76
N SER A 198 -17.90 -4.57 3.57
CA SER A 198 -18.27 -3.59 2.54
C SER A 198 -19.76 -3.56 2.18
N LYS A 199 -20.44 -4.72 2.20
CA LYS A 199 -21.86 -4.85 1.92
C LYS A 199 -22.72 -4.61 3.17
N ARG A 200 -22.31 -5.17 4.30
CA ARG A 200 -23.03 -5.08 5.58
C ARG A 200 -23.11 -3.64 6.08
N LEU A 201 -22.06 -2.84 5.86
CA LEU A 201 -22.02 -1.40 6.15
C LEU A 201 -23.13 -0.57 5.51
N GLY A 202 -23.72 -1.05 4.40
CA GLY A 202 -24.77 -0.33 3.69
C GLY A 202 -26.19 -0.56 4.23
N VAL A 203 -26.46 -1.61 5.01
CA VAL A 203 -27.84 -2.15 5.11
C VAL A 203 -28.32 -2.57 6.51
N GLY A 204 -27.50 -2.64 7.57
CA GLY A 204 -27.97 -3.29 8.81
C GLY A 204 -28.05 -2.49 10.12
N SER A 205 -28.69 -3.16 11.08
CA SER A 205 -29.13 -2.76 12.43
C SER A 205 -28.03 -2.41 13.44
N ASN A 206 -28.03 -1.15 13.92
CA ASN A 206 -27.47 -0.46 15.11
C ASN A 206 -26.48 -1.09 16.13
N GLY A 207 -26.00 -2.33 16.00
CA GLY A 207 -25.08 -2.95 16.97
C GLY A 207 -24.17 -4.03 16.40
N GLU A 208 -24.70 -4.94 15.59
CA GLU A 208 -23.92 -6.03 14.96
C GLU A 208 -22.89 -5.52 13.94
N HIS A 209 -23.11 -4.32 13.37
CA HIS A 209 -22.19 -3.67 12.43
C HIS A 209 -20.86 -3.30 13.04
N LEU A 210 -20.83 -3.18 14.37
CA LEU A 210 -19.69 -2.67 15.09
C LEU A 210 -18.67 -3.77 15.40
N VAL A 211 -19.10 -5.02 15.57
CA VAL A 211 -18.21 -6.16 15.88
C VAL A 211 -17.03 -6.26 14.89
N PRO A 212 -17.25 -6.23 13.55
CA PRO A 212 -16.15 -6.21 12.58
C PRO A 212 -15.11 -5.10 12.82
N PHE A 213 -15.52 -3.92 13.27
CA PHE A 213 -14.59 -2.81 13.50
C PHE A 213 -13.66 -3.08 14.69
N TYR A 214 -14.18 -3.68 15.77
CA TYR A 214 -13.33 -4.09 16.88
C TYR A 214 -12.36 -5.20 16.46
N VAL A 215 -12.81 -6.12 15.61
CA VAL A 215 -11.94 -7.16 15.04
C VAL A 215 -10.81 -6.53 14.22
N ILE A 216 -11.12 -5.56 13.36
CA ILE A 216 -10.15 -4.83 12.55
C ILE A 216 -9.19 -4.03 13.42
N ALA A 217 -9.70 -3.25 14.37
CA ALA A 217 -8.90 -2.41 15.25
C ALA A 217 -7.97 -3.26 16.12
N GLY A 218 -8.50 -4.33 16.72
CA GLY A 218 -7.72 -5.26 17.53
C GLY A 218 -6.61 -5.93 16.75
N ALA A 219 -6.92 -6.49 15.58
CA ALA A 219 -5.91 -7.15 14.74
C ALA A 219 -4.85 -6.16 14.24
N SER A 220 -5.25 -4.93 13.90
CA SER A 220 -4.33 -3.86 13.48
C SER A 220 -3.40 -3.43 14.62
N LEU A 221 -3.93 -3.25 15.84
CA LEU A 221 -3.14 -2.92 17.02
C LEU A 221 -2.19 -4.06 17.40
N ALA A 222 -2.68 -5.31 17.38
CA ALA A 222 -1.85 -6.47 17.65
C ALA A 222 -0.65 -6.55 16.68
N ASN A 223 -0.89 -6.29 15.38
CA ASN A 223 0.19 -6.21 14.39
C ASN A 223 1.13 -5.02 14.66
N ALA A 224 0.60 -3.84 15.00
CA ALA A 224 1.40 -2.65 15.32
C ALA A 224 2.33 -2.86 16.54
N TYR A 225 1.82 -3.55 17.56
CA TYR A 225 2.58 -3.97 18.74
C TYR A 225 3.48 -5.20 18.47
N ARG A 226 3.41 -5.78 17.27
CA ARG A 226 4.12 -7.00 16.87
C ARG A 226 3.84 -8.18 17.80
N LEU A 227 2.59 -8.27 18.25
CA LEU A 227 2.12 -9.39 19.05
C LEU A 227 2.07 -10.63 18.18
N LYS A 228 2.65 -11.71 18.69
CA LYS A 228 2.55 -13.03 18.08
C LYS A 228 1.67 -13.89 18.97
N ALA A 229 0.62 -14.43 18.38
CA ALA A 229 -0.32 -15.28 19.10
C ALA A 229 0.41 -16.45 19.77
N GLY A 230 0.27 -16.59 21.08
CA GLY A 230 0.86 -17.67 21.87
C GLY A 230 2.33 -17.48 22.27
N GLU A 231 2.99 -16.40 21.85
CA GLU A 231 4.33 -16.04 22.33
C GLU A 231 4.24 -14.98 23.44
N PRO A 232 5.04 -15.10 24.52
CA PRO A 232 5.14 -14.02 25.49
C PRO A 232 5.71 -12.78 24.80
N HIS A 233 5.02 -11.65 24.97
CA HIS A 233 5.47 -10.36 24.46
C HIS A 233 6.09 -9.53 25.58
N GLU A 234 7.26 -8.95 25.31
CA GLU A 234 7.88 -7.95 26.17
C GLU A 234 7.38 -6.55 25.77
N GLY A 235 6.49 -5.96 26.58
CA GLY A 235 5.97 -4.63 26.34
C GLY A 235 4.53 -4.43 26.78
N THR A 236 4.05 -3.20 26.62
CA THR A 236 2.68 -2.79 26.92
C THR A 236 1.90 -2.68 25.61
N ALA A 237 0.89 -3.54 25.44
CA ALA A 237 0.03 -3.55 24.26
C ALA A 237 -1.38 -3.11 24.62
N VAL A 238 -1.58 -1.81 24.83
CA VAL A 238 -2.84 -1.26 25.35
C VAL A 238 -3.79 -0.89 24.21
N MET A 239 -5.07 -1.22 24.39
CA MET A 239 -6.19 -0.74 23.59
C MET A 239 -7.15 0.02 24.49
N ILE A 240 -7.28 1.34 24.26
CA ILE A 240 -8.21 2.21 24.98
C ILE A 240 -9.49 2.33 24.16
N ILE A 241 -10.63 2.05 24.79
CA ILE A 241 -11.93 2.01 24.14
C ILE A 241 -12.87 2.92 24.93
N ASP A 242 -13.29 4.01 24.29
CA ASP A 242 -14.39 4.83 24.79
C ASP A 242 -15.73 4.25 24.29
N GLU A 243 -16.77 4.35 25.10
CA GLU A 243 -18.09 3.73 24.85
C GLU A 243 -17.98 2.25 24.44
N ALA A 244 -17.22 1.50 25.23
CA ALA A 244 -16.86 0.12 24.93
C ALA A 244 -18.09 -0.78 24.77
N PHE A 245 -18.20 -1.39 23.59
CA PHE A 245 -19.28 -2.31 23.22
C PHE A 245 -20.69 -1.71 23.31
N HIS A 246 -20.82 -0.38 23.20
CA HIS A 246 -22.11 0.27 23.09
C HIS A 246 -22.89 -0.30 21.88
N GLY A 247 -24.14 -0.71 22.12
CA GLY A 247 -24.99 -1.36 21.11
C GLY A 247 -24.77 -2.87 20.91
N PHE A 248 -23.82 -3.49 21.62
CA PHE A 248 -23.60 -4.94 21.57
C PHE A 248 -24.52 -5.65 22.56
N ASP A 249 -25.00 -6.84 22.18
CA ASP A 249 -25.52 -7.80 23.15
C ASP A 249 -24.39 -8.39 24.03
N ALA A 250 -24.77 -9.06 25.12
CA ALA A 250 -23.80 -9.60 26.08
C ALA A 250 -22.89 -10.69 25.47
N GLN A 251 -23.38 -11.48 24.52
CA GLN A 251 -22.60 -12.54 23.87
C GLN A 251 -21.53 -11.95 22.95
N ASN A 252 -21.91 -11.00 22.10
CA ASN A 252 -21.00 -10.30 21.19
C ASN A 252 -19.95 -9.49 21.98
N ALA A 253 -20.35 -8.82 23.07
CA ALA A 253 -19.40 -8.11 23.93
C ALA A 253 -18.37 -9.08 24.54
N TYR A 254 -18.83 -10.21 25.09
CA TYR A 254 -17.96 -11.23 25.67
C TYR A 254 -16.99 -11.83 24.64
N VAL A 255 -17.49 -12.28 23.48
CA VAL A 255 -16.68 -12.89 22.42
C VAL A 255 -15.66 -11.89 21.89
N THR A 256 -16.06 -10.65 21.66
CA THR A 256 -15.17 -9.59 21.16
C THR A 256 -14.08 -9.26 22.18
N ALA A 257 -14.42 -9.10 23.46
CA ALA A 257 -13.43 -8.84 24.49
C ALA A 257 -12.45 -10.01 24.66
N GLN A 258 -12.93 -11.26 24.63
CA GLN A 258 -12.06 -12.43 24.70
C GLN A 258 -11.15 -12.54 23.48
N PHE A 259 -11.67 -12.21 22.29
CA PHE A 259 -10.85 -12.13 21.08
C PHE A 259 -9.72 -11.13 21.27
N LEU A 260 -10.02 -9.89 21.66
CA LEU A 260 -9.00 -8.85 21.85
C LEU A 260 -7.95 -9.25 22.90
N ARG A 261 -8.38 -9.84 24.02
CA ARG A 261 -7.48 -10.37 25.05
C ARG A 261 -6.60 -11.51 24.52
N SER A 262 -7.14 -12.40 23.68
CA SER A 262 -6.39 -13.50 23.08
C SER A 262 -5.28 -13.02 22.13
N LEU A 263 -5.39 -11.78 21.61
CA LEU A 263 -4.32 -11.14 20.85
C LEU A 263 -3.13 -10.74 21.71
N GLY A 264 -3.28 -10.74 23.03
CA GLY A 264 -2.32 -10.16 23.98
C GLY A 264 -2.57 -8.68 24.26
N LEU A 265 -3.72 -8.12 23.84
CA LEU A 265 -4.07 -6.73 24.14
C LEU A 265 -4.56 -6.56 25.58
N GLN A 266 -4.08 -5.51 26.23
CA GLN A 266 -4.55 -5.02 27.52
C GLN A 266 -5.65 -3.99 27.27
N LEU A 267 -6.88 -4.31 27.67
CA LEU A 267 -8.05 -3.47 27.43
C LEU A 267 -8.23 -2.45 28.55
N VAL A 268 -8.36 -1.18 28.18
CA VAL A 268 -8.82 -0.09 29.06
C VAL A 268 -10.11 0.44 28.48
N MET A 269 -11.21 0.27 29.19
CA MET A 269 -12.55 0.49 28.65
C MET A 269 -13.31 1.49 29.51
N ALA A 270 -13.96 2.46 28.85
CA ALA A 270 -14.99 3.29 29.45
C ALA A 270 -16.35 2.84 28.90
N ALA A 271 -17.30 2.56 29.79
CA ALA A 271 -18.64 2.14 29.44
C ALA A 271 -19.65 2.71 30.45
N PRO A 272 -20.91 2.92 30.05
CA PRO A 272 -21.95 3.36 30.97
C PRO A 272 -22.29 2.27 31.99
N ASP A 273 -22.84 2.67 33.14
CA ASP A 273 -23.19 1.76 34.24
C ASP A 273 -24.15 0.62 33.80
N ALA A 274 -25.06 0.93 32.87
CA ALA A 274 -25.98 -0.04 32.28
C ALA A 274 -25.28 -1.22 31.58
N ASP A 275 -24.04 -1.04 31.16
CA ASP A 275 -23.25 -2.01 30.41
C ASP A 275 -22.30 -2.82 31.30
N VAL A 276 -22.18 -2.49 32.59
CA VAL A 276 -21.31 -3.22 33.53
C VAL A 276 -21.64 -4.71 33.54
N GLY A 277 -22.92 -5.08 33.57
CA GLY A 277 -23.36 -6.47 33.64
C GLY A 277 -22.85 -7.36 32.49
N LYS A 278 -22.70 -6.81 31.27
CA LYS A 278 -22.15 -7.56 30.12
C LYS A 278 -20.61 -7.61 30.11
N LEU A 279 -19.94 -6.71 30.82
CA LEU A 279 -18.47 -6.58 30.81
C LEU A 279 -17.77 -7.23 32.00
N VAL A 280 -18.41 -7.29 33.17
CA VAL A 280 -17.83 -7.91 34.38
C VAL A 280 -17.23 -9.30 34.12
N PRO A 281 -17.82 -10.19 33.30
CA PRO A 281 -17.23 -11.51 33.03
C PRO A 281 -15.85 -11.46 32.35
N VAL A 282 -15.53 -10.38 31.65
CA VAL A 282 -14.26 -10.23 30.90
C VAL A 282 -13.25 -9.31 31.57
N LEU A 283 -13.64 -8.57 32.60
CA LEU A 283 -12.82 -7.58 33.30
C LEU A 283 -12.00 -8.22 34.43
N ASP A 284 -10.78 -7.75 34.66
CA ASP A 284 -9.99 -8.08 35.85
C ASP A 284 -10.36 -7.17 37.04
N SER A 285 -10.61 -5.90 36.74
CA SER A 285 -11.07 -4.88 37.67
C SER A 285 -11.81 -3.78 36.90
N TYR A 286 -12.67 -3.04 37.59
CA TYR A 286 -13.28 -1.82 37.07
C TYR A 286 -13.36 -0.75 38.16
N TYR A 287 -13.53 0.50 37.73
CA TYR A 287 -13.69 1.63 38.63
C TYR A 287 -15.07 2.24 38.39
N ASP A 288 -15.89 2.24 39.42
CA ASP A 288 -17.15 2.99 39.41
C ASP A 288 -16.85 4.46 39.63
N LEU A 289 -17.42 5.31 38.78
CA LEU A 289 -17.22 6.75 38.80
C LEU A 289 -18.53 7.43 39.19
N ASP A 290 -18.60 7.91 40.42
CA ASP A 290 -19.74 8.67 40.93
C ASP A 290 -19.45 10.16 40.88
N ARG A 291 -20.38 10.96 40.36
CA ARG A 291 -20.23 12.42 40.29
C ARG A 291 -21.21 13.10 41.23
N PHE A 292 -20.69 13.95 42.12
CA PHE A 292 -21.49 14.83 42.98
C PHE A 292 -21.11 16.30 42.71
N GLY A 293 -21.92 16.98 41.90
CA GLY A 293 -21.60 18.34 41.45
C GLY A 293 -20.37 18.39 40.54
N SER A 294 -19.30 19.05 41.00
CA SER A 294 -17.99 19.08 40.31
C SER A 294 -17.06 17.95 40.72
N ASP A 295 -17.34 17.28 41.83
CA ASP A 295 -16.44 16.30 42.41
C ASP A 295 -16.72 14.91 41.83
N VAL A 296 -15.66 14.17 41.52
CA VAL A 296 -15.71 12.80 41.01
C VAL A 296 -15.11 11.88 42.05
N PHE A 297 -15.88 10.90 42.47
CA PHE A 297 -15.51 9.85 43.40
C PHE A 297 -15.28 8.56 42.61
N THR A 298 -14.30 7.77 43.03
CA THR A 298 -13.96 6.53 42.36
C THR A 298 -13.97 5.37 43.37
N SER A 299 -14.58 4.26 42.98
CA SER A 299 -14.59 3.03 43.76
C SER A 299 -14.01 1.90 42.92
N GLU A 300 -12.93 1.27 43.40
CA GLU A 300 -12.34 0.12 42.72
C GLU A 300 -13.10 -1.16 43.06
N VAL A 301 -13.44 -1.92 42.03
CA VAL A 301 -14.01 -3.25 42.16
C VAL A 301 -13.09 -4.25 41.47
N ILE A 302 -12.54 -5.18 42.24
CA ILE A 302 -11.67 -6.25 41.73
C ILE A 302 -12.53 -7.50 41.48
N VAL A 303 -12.57 -7.96 40.23
CA VAL A 303 -13.34 -9.13 39.83
C VAL A 303 -12.46 -10.38 39.96
N LYS A 304 -12.64 -11.11 41.07
CA LYS A 304 -11.88 -12.35 41.33
C LYS A 304 -12.13 -13.39 40.24
N GLU A 305 -11.13 -14.22 39.99
CA GLU A 305 -11.21 -15.29 38.98
C GLU A 305 -12.40 -16.24 39.20
N ASP A 306 -12.67 -16.64 40.44
CA ASP A 306 -13.81 -17.50 40.76
C ASP A 306 -15.16 -16.83 40.47
N ALA A 307 -15.26 -15.51 40.68
CA ALA A 307 -16.46 -14.75 40.36
C ALA A 307 -16.69 -14.70 38.84
N ARG A 308 -15.62 -14.52 38.05
CA ARG A 308 -15.71 -14.60 36.58
C ARG A 308 -16.13 -15.97 36.11
N ARG A 309 -15.53 -17.04 36.64
CA ARG A 309 -15.90 -18.42 36.29
C ARG A 309 -17.38 -18.68 36.60
N LEU A 310 -17.88 -18.20 37.74
CA LEU A 310 -19.30 -18.32 38.08
C LEU A 310 -20.20 -17.59 37.07
N LEU A 311 -19.84 -16.36 36.69
CA LEU A 311 -20.58 -15.60 35.68
C LEU A 311 -20.54 -16.30 34.30
N GLU A 312 -19.43 -16.94 33.94
CA GLU A 312 -19.33 -17.75 32.72
C GLU A 312 -20.21 -19.01 32.76
N THR A 313 -20.46 -19.59 33.93
CA THR A 313 -21.36 -20.76 34.04
C THR A 313 -22.82 -20.43 33.76
N ASP A 314 -23.25 -19.18 34.02
CA ASP A 314 -24.62 -18.75 33.75
C ASP A 314 -24.82 -18.24 32.31
N MET A 315 -23.77 -18.18 31.48
CA MET A 315 -23.87 -17.71 30.09
C MET A 315 -24.53 -18.76 29.18
N PRO A 316 -25.71 -18.46 28.58
CA PRO A 316 -26.42 -19.37 27.68
C PRO A 316 -25.59 -19.82 26.46
N SER A 317 -24.72 -18.94 25.96
CA SER A 317 -23.86 -19.20 24.81
C SER A 317 -22.79 -20.26 25.08
N ARG A 318 -22.34 -20.41 26.34
CA ARG A 318 -21.36 -21.42 26.74
C ARG A 318 -22.00 -22.68 27.31
N ASN A 319 -23.19 -22.54 27.88
CA ASN A 319 -23.91 -23.62 28.54
C ASN A 319 -25.33 -23.75 27.93
N PRO A 320 -25.43 -24.16 26.64
CA PRO A 320 -26.73 -24.24 25.95
C PRO A 320 -27.72 -25.19 26.63
N GLN A 321 -27.19 -26.18 27.37
CA GLN A 321 -27.97 -27.09 28.21
C GLN A 321 -28.83 -26.35 29.26
N LEU A 322 -28.40 -25.17 29.74
CA LEU A 322 -29.20 -24.38 30.68
C LEU A 322 -30.47 -23.83 30.03
N VAL A 323 -30.39 -23.44 28.75
CA VAL A 323 -31.55 -22.99 27.98
C VAL A 323 -32.50 -24.14 27.73
N GLU A 324 -31.98 -25.32 27.39
CA GLU A 324 -32.77 -26.54 27.23
C GLU A 324 -33.48 -26.93 28.54
N GLN A 325 -32.77 -26.89 29.67
CA GLN A 325 -33.35 -27.16 31.00
C GLN A 325 -34.41 -26.13 31.40
N MET A 326 -34.18 -24.85 31.13
CA MET A 326 -35.17 -23.78 31.34
C MET A 326 -36.39 -23.99 30.43
N ALA A 327 -36.18 -24.31 29.15
CA ALA A 327 -37.26 -24.57 28.20
C ALA A 327 -38.11 -25.77 28.60
N VAL A 328 -37.51 -26.83 29.16
CA VAL A 328 -38.24 -27.98 29.73
C VAL A 328 -39.02 -27.56 30.98
N LYS A 329 -38.41 -26.75 31.85
CA LYS A 329 -39.01 -26.26 33.10
C LYS A 329 -40.20 -25.32 32.89
N PHE A 330 -40.15 -24.48 31.85
CA PHE A 330 -41.20 -23.49 31.53
C PHE A 330 -42.11 -23.90 30.36
N GLY A 331 -41.72 -24.89 29.56
CA GLY A 331 -42.47 -25.42 28.42
C GLY A 331 -43.37 -26.60 28.74
N SER A 332 -43.53 -26.97 30.03
CA SER A 332 -44.61 -27.86 30.46
C SER A 332 -45.90 -27.05 30.58
N PRO A 333 -46.91 -27.22 29.70
CA PRO A 333 -48.23 -26.67 29.96
C PRO A 333 -48.84 -27.47 31.11
N VAL A 334 -49.32 -26.76 32.14
CA VAL A 334 -50.36 -27.29 33.04
C VAL A 334 -51.67 -27.36 32.26
#